data_AF-A0A834RGE1-F1
#
_entry.id   AF-A0A834RGE1-F1
#
_cell.length_a   1.000
_cell.length_b   1.000
_cell.length_c   1.000
_cell.angle_alpha   90.00
_cell.angle_beta   90.00
_cell.angle_gamma   90.00
#
_symmetry.space_group_name_H-M   'P 1'
#
loop_
_entity.id
_entity.type
_entity.pdbx_description
1 polymer ?
#
loop_
_entity_poly.entity_id
_entity_poly.type
_entity_poly.pdbx_seq_one_letter_code
_entity_poly.pdbx_strand_id
1 'polypeptide(L)'
;MFIKFSLFYAINYGLFLIFAMIGEHLANRIGSSSNIVHKYLFAIIDNLIHSMHSFLSWQILIGLKLFDQRFSTFLVTQQNRLRIIKDLLLTALMASMIDLDHFIEAKSFSILAVQKLRNRPFMHNILLMASLSFVLICLPAKLTNDNDTNDRSSTKYHNKINDRQSHSTDLNRIGWLLLNASFTHLTRDSLRRGFCLRPIIETLRLPKSVYYVQFALFPKLIDSLTNYFAIDFDYSQKTDSDHFDFDEKTIV
;
A
#
# COMPACT_ATOMS: atom_id res chain seq x y z
N MET A 1 -3.54 21.35 -16.05
CA MET A 1 -3.75 20.37 -14.95
C MET A 1 -3.66 18.93 -15.47
N PHE A 2 -4.42 18.56 -16.51
CA PHE A 2 -4.41 17.22 -17.13
C PHE A 2 -3.01 16.72 -17.55
N ILE A 3 -2.18 17.56 -18.18
CA ILE A 3 -0.82 17.17 -18.61
C ILE A 3 0.07 16.77 -17.42
N LYS A 4 0.01 17.52 -16.30
CA LYS A 4 0.79 17.21 -15.09
C LYS A 4 0.33 15.89 -14.45
N PHE A 5 -0.98 15.65 -14.48
CA PHE A 5 -1.57 14.40 -13.98
C PHE A 5 -1.12 13.20 -14.84
N SER A 6 -1.30 13.25 -16.15
CA SER A 6 -0.86 12.17 -17.06
C SER A 6 0.65 11.90 -16.95
N LEU A 7 1.47 12.95 -16.81
CA LEU A 7 2.91 12.83 -16.61
C LEU A 7 3.26 12.13 -15.29
N PHE A 8 2.54 12.43 -14.19
CA PHE A 8 2.74 11.76 -12.91
C PHE A 8 2.53 10.24 -13.02
N TYR A 9 1.46 9.77 -13.64
CA TYR A 9 1.26 8.32 -13.84
C TYR A 9 2.30 7.73 -14.78
N ALA A 10 2.61 8.41 -15.89
CA ALA A 10 3.60 7.93 -16.84
C ALA A 10 4.95 7.71 -16.17
N ILE A 11 5.38 8.64 -15.31
CA ILE A 11 6.62 8.52 -14.53
C ILE A 11 6.53 7.34 -13.55
N ASN A 12 5.48 7.24 -12.74
CA ASN A 12 5.36 6.18 -11.74
C ASN A 12 5.26 4.78 -12.36
N TYR A 13 4.50 4.61 -13.45
CA TYR A 13 4.45 3.35 -14.19
C TYR A 13 5.78 3.05 -14.88
N GLY A 14 6.46 4.07 -15.44
CA GLY A 14 7.79 3.92 -16.00
C GLY A 14 8.81 3.43 -14.97
N LEU A 15 8.82 4.04 -13.78
CA LEU A 15 9.67 3.61 -12.66
C LEU A 15 9.36 2.17 -12.24
N PHE A 16 8.08 1.81 -12.13
CA PHE A 16 7.68 0.43 -11.84
C PHE A 16 8.25 -0.55 -12.88
N LEU A 17 8.11 -0.27 -14.18
CA LEU A 17 8.63 -1.13 -15.22
C LEU A 17 10.15 -1.28 -15.12
N ILE A 18 10.87 -0.19 -14.83
CA ILE A 18 12.32 -0.21 -14.62
C ILE A 18 12.68 -1.14 -13.45
N PHE A 19 12.04 -0.99 -12.28
CA PHE A 19 12.33 -1.86 -11.13
C PHE A 19 11.97 -3.33 -11.38
N ALA A 20 10.86 -3.59 -12.08
CA ALA A 20 10.48 -4.93 -12.48
C ALA A 20 11.53 -5.57 -13.40
N MET A 21 12.01 -4.82 -14.41
CA MET A 21 13.05 -5.29 -15.33
C MET A 21 14.39 -5.51 -14.62
N ILE A 22 14.78 -4.61 -13.69
CA ILE A 22 15.98 -4.77 -12.87
C ILE A 22 15.88 -6.07 -12.05
N GLY A 23 14.74 -6.31 -11.39
CA GLY A 23 14.51 -7.51 -10.59
C GLY A 23 14.57 -8.79 -11.38
N GLU A 24 14.05 -8.81 -12.61
CA GLU A 24 14.18 -9.96 -13.50
C GLU A 24 15.61 -10.15 -13.99
N HIS A 25 16.29 -9.07 -14.37
CA HIS A 25 17.67 -9.13 -14.83
C HIS A 25 18.60 -9.70 -13.74
N LEU A 26 18.46 -9.20 -12.51
CA LEU A 26 19.22 -9.67 -11.36
C LEU A 26 18.91 -11.13 -11.02
N ALA A 27 17.63 -11.55 -11.07
CA ALA A 27 17.26 -12.93 -10.85
C ALA A 27 17.92 -13.88 -11.86
N ASN A 28 17.98 -13.49 -13.14
CA ASN A 28 18.57 -14.30 -14.20
C ASN A 28 20.10 -14.34 -14.14
N ARG A 29 20.77 -13.25 -13.75
CA ARG A 29 22.24 -13.15 -13.71
C ARG A 29 22.84 -13.66 -12.41
N ILE A 30 22.26 -13.26 -11.29
CA ILE A 30 22.86 -13.40 -9.96
C ILE A 30 22.18 -14.52 -9.17
N GLY A 31 20.90 -14.79 -9.42
CA GLY A 31 20.12 -15.79 -8.69
C GLY A 31 20.68 -17.22 -8.76
N SER A 32 21.41 -17.57 -9.82
CA SER A 32 22.05 -18.89 -9.98
C SER A 32 23.54 -18.92 -9.61
N SER A 33 24.10 -17.80 -9.13
CA SER A 33 25.50 -17.71 -8.75
C SER A 33 25.81 -18.61 -7.54
N SER A 34 26.91 -19.36 -7.59
CA SER A 34 27.42 -20.14 -6.46
C SER A 34 28.09 -19.25 -5.39
N ASN A 35 28.54 -18.05 -5.77
CA ASN A 35 29.18 -17.09 -4.87
C ASN A 35 28.19 -16.62 -3.78
N ILE A 36 28.60 -16.73 -2.52
CA ILE A 36 27.76 -16.38 -1.37
C ILE A 36 27.41 -14.88 -1.34
N VAL A 37 28.35 -13.99 -1.64
CA VAL A 37 28.12 -12.53 -1.64
C VAL A 37 27.03 -12.15 -2.64
N HIS A 38 27.05 -12.77 -3.83
CA HIS A 38 26.03 -12.61 -4.85
C HIS A 38 24.63 -13.02 -4.35
N LYS A 39 24.53 -14.08 -3.55
CA LYS A 39 23.25 -14.54 -2.99
C LYS A 39 22.69 -13.56 -1.95
N TYR A 40 23.55 -13.00 -1.09
CA TYR A 40 23.15 -11.97 -0.14
C TYR A 40 22.71 -10.69 -0.87
N LEU A 41 23.50 -10.23 -1.83
CA LEU A 41 23.18 -9.06 -2.63
C LEU A 41 21.84 -9.24 -3.37
N PHE A 42 21.63 -10.41 -3.98
CA PHE A 42 20.38 -10.74 -4.65
C PHE A 42 19.18 -10.68 -3.68
N ALA A 43 19.30 -11.29 -2.50
CA ALA A 43 18.23 -11.27 -1.50
C ALA A 43 17.89 -9.84 -1.04
N ILE A 44 18.90 -9.01 -0.79
CA ILE A 44 18.71 -7.61 -0.40
C ILE A 44 18.01 -6.82 -1.51
N ILE A 45 18.50 -6.92 -2.75
CA ILE A 45 17.93 -6.15 -3.86
C ILE A 45 16.51 -6.63 -4.19
N ASP A 46 16.25 -7.93 -4.17
CA ASP A 46 14.91 -8.45 -4.44
C ASP A 46 13.90 -7.94 -3.41
N ASN A 47 14.24 -7.99 -2.11
CA ASN A 47 13.42 -7.43 -1.04
C ASN A 47 13.22 -5.90 -1.16
N LEU A 48 14.24 -5.16 -1.61
CA LEU A 48 14.09 -3.72 -1.92
C LEU A 48 13.13 -3.48 -3.09
N ILE A 49 13.14 -4.34 -4.11
CA ILE A 49 12.21 -4.25 -5.25
C ILE A 49 10.78 -4.54 -4.80
N HIS A 50 10.57 -5.54 -3.94
CA HIS A 50 9.28 -5.81 -3.31
C HIS A 50 8.75 -4.56 -2.58
N SER A 51 9.60 -3.95 -1.75
CA SER A 51 9.29 -2.70 -1.04
C SER A 51 8.93 -1.55 -2.00
N MET A 52 9.71 -1.39 -3.08
CA MET A 52 9.53 -0.30 -4.05
C MET A 52 8.25 -0.46 -4.86
N HIS A 53 7.87 -1.69 -5.23
CA HIS A 53 6.60 -1.92 -5.91
C HIS A 53 5.39 -1.55 -5.05
N SER A 54 5.42 -1.92 -3.76
CA SER A 54 4.38 -1.53 -2.80
C SER A 54 4.30 -0.01 -2.65
N PHE A 55 5.45 0.67 -2.52
CA PHE A 55 5.57 2.13 -2.46
C PHE A 55 4.95 2.80 -3.68
N LEU A 56 5.36 2.41 -4.89
CA LEU A 56 4.90 3.01 -6.15
C LEU A 56 3.41 2.76 -6.37
N SER A 57 2.92 1.56 -6.06
CA SER A 57 1.50 1.22 -6.15
C SER A 57 0.64 2.13 -5.26
N TRP A 58 1.06 2.37 -4.02
CA TRP A 58 0.35 3.26 -3.11
C TRP A 58 0.50 4.74 -3.50
N GLN A 59 1.67 5.15 -4.00
CA GLN A 59 1.88 6.51 -4.53
C GLN A 59 0.93 6.82 -5.68
N ILE A 60 0.70 5.86 -6.58
CA ILE A 60 -0.27 5.96 -7.67
C ILE A 60 -1.69 6.11 -7.11
N LEU A 61 -2.07 5.32 -6.10
CA LEU A 61 -3.38 5.42 -5.43
C LEU A 61 -3.60 6.80 -4.79
N ILE A 62 -2.61 7.33 -4.07
CA ILE A 62 -2.68 8.68 -3.48
C ILE A 62 -2.87 9.72 -4.59
N GLY A 63 -2.17 9.57 -5.71
CA GLY A 63 -2.35 10.43 -6.89
C GLY A 63 -3.77 10.37 -7.47
N LEU A 64 -4.42 9.20 -7.46
CA LEU A 64 -5.80 9.03 -7.92
C LEU A 64 -6.76 9.77 -7.00
N LYS A 65 -6.64 9.56 -5.68
CA LYS A 65 -7.48 10.21 -4.66
C LYS A 65 -7.36 11.72 -4.67
N LEU A 66 -6.13 12.25 -4.76
CA LEU A 66 -5.90 13.69 -4.77
C LEU A 66 -6.44 14.37 -6.05
N PHE A 67 -6.53 13.66 -7.16
CA PHE A 67 -7.06 14.20 -8.40
C PHE A 67 -8.58 14.11 -8.51
N ASP A 68 -9.17 12.99 -8.08
CA ASP A 68 -10.62 12.80 -8.09
C ASP A 68 -11.33 13.88 -7.26
N GLN A 69 -10.71 14.32 -6.16
CA GLN A 69 -11.19 15.39 -5.29
C GLN A 69 -11.14 16.81 -5.91
N ARG A 70 -10.89 16.95 -7.23
CA ARG A 70 -10.92 18.21 -8.01
C ARG A 70 -10.27 19.41 -7.30
N PHE A 71 -9.08 19.25 -6.71
CA PHE A 71 -8.46 20.34 -5.97
C PHE A 71 -7.00 20.65 -6.34
N SER A 72 -6.70 21.95 -6.32
CA SER A 72 -5.39 22.55 -6.55
C SER A 72 -4.38 21.99 -5.55
N THR A 73 -3.24 21.50 -6.02
CA THR A 73 -2.07 21.00 -5.24
C THR A 73 -1.55 21.96 -4.15
N PHE A 74 -2.15 23.15 -4.03
CA PHE A 74 -1.75 24.23 -3.15
C PHE A 74 -2.21 24.05 -1.69
N LEU A 75 -3.23 23.24 -1.38
CA LEU A 75 -3.76 23.10 0.00
C LEU A 75 -3.52 21.73 0.66
N VAL A 76 -2.37 21.09 0.41
CA VAL A 76 -1.96 19.94 1.25
C VAL A 76 -1.31 20.46 2.53
N THR A 77 -2.02 20.34 3.65
CA THR A 77 -1.54 20.72 4.98
C THR A 77 -0.28 19.92 5.38
N GLN A 78 0.51 20.43 6.33
CA GLN A 78 1.68 19.69 6.84
C GLN A 78 1.30 18.33 7.45
N GLN A 79 0.15 18.25 8.12
CA GLN A 79 -0.35 16.99 8.69
C GLN A 79 -0.64 15.95 7.61
N ASN A 80 -1.29 16.36 6.51
CA ASN A 80 -1.56 15.47 5.38
C ASN A 80 -0.27 14.99 4.70
N ARG A 81 0.76 15.86 4.61
CA ARG A 81 2.07 15.45 4.08
C ARG A 81 2.72 14.38 4.94
N LEU A 82 2.74 14.55 6.25
CA LEU A 82 3.26 13.54 7.18
C LEU A 82 2.46 12.24 7.08
N ARG A 83 1.14 12.32 6.94
CA ARG A 83 0.26 11.17 6.74
C ARG A 83 0.60 10.40 5.47
N ILE A 84 0.76 11.10 4.34
CA ILE A 84 1.18 10.54 3.05
C ILE A 84 2.54 9.84 3.18
N ILE A 85 3.54 10.51 3.76
CA ILE A 85 4.88 9.94 3.93
C ILE A 85 4.84 8.69 4.80
N LYS A 86 4.09 8.72 5.91
CA LYS A 86 3.91 7.56 6.80
C LYS A 86 3.33 6.37 6.05
N ASP A 87 2.29 6.56 5.24
CA ASP A 87 1.69 5.45 4.47
C ASP A 87 2.61 4.87 3.42
N LEU A 88 3.30 5.73 2.68
CA LEU A 88 4.26 5.31 1.68
C LEU A 88 5.40 4.49 2.29
N LEU A 89 5.91 4.92 3.45
CA LEU A 89 6.96 4.18 4.16
C LEU A 89 6.40 2.90 4.80
N LEU A 90 5.20 2.94 5.38
CA LEU A 90 4.59 1.81 6.07
C LEU A 90 4.24 0.69 5.08
N THR A 91 3.66 1.00 3.93
CA THR A 91 3.35 -0.02 2.91
C THR A 91 4.63 -0.65 2.34
N ALA A 92 5.70 0.13 2.16
CA ALA A 92 6.98 -0.37 1.70
C ALA A 92 7.61 -1.31 2.75
N LEU A 93 7.58 -0.89 4.03
CA LEU A 93 8.06 -1.69 5.14
C LEU A 93 7.28 -2.99 5.29
N MET A 94 5.94 -2.93 5.22
CA MET A 94 5.08 -4.11 5.28
C MET A 94 5.43 -5.12 4.18
N ALA A 95 5.66 -4.66 2.95
CA ALA A 95 6.07 -5.54 1.86
C ALA A 95 7.42 -6.20 2.15
N SER A 96 8.40 -5.44 2.65
CA SER A 96 9.69 -6.01 3.05
C SER A 96 9.56 -7.05 4.18
N MET A 97 8.66 -6.81 5.13
CA MET A 97 8.49 -7.69 6.29
C MET A 97 7.88 -9.04 5.93
N ILE A 98 7.20 -9.16 4.79
CA ILE A 98 6.63 -10.43 4.33
C ILE A 98 7.76 -11.45 4.13
N ASP A 99 8.89 -11.06 3.54
CA ASP A 99 10.05 -11.95 3.32
C ASP A 99 10.74 -12.41 4.63
N LEU A 100 10.43 -11.81 5.77
CA LEU A 100 10.97 -12.28 7.05
C LEU A 100 10.42 -13.67 7.43
N ASP A 101 9.25 -14.04 6.90
CA ASP A 101 8.65 -15.37 7.10
C ASP A 101 9.54 -16.51 6.59
N HIS A 102 10.41 -16.24 5.61
CA HIS A 102 11.39 -17.19 5.12
C HIS A 102 12.41 -17.60 6.17
N PHE A 103 12.86 -16.67 7.02
CA PHE A 103 13.80 -16.99 8.10
C PHE A 103 13.12 -17.80 9.21
N ILE A 104 11.83 -17.53 9.46
CA ILE A 104 11.00 -18.29 10.41
C ILE A 104 10.83 -19.73 9.91
N GLU A 105 10.47 -19.92 8.64
CA GLU A 105 10.30 -21.23 8.02
C GLU A 105 11.63 -22.00 7.92
N ALA A 106 12.73 -21.30 7.62
CA ALA A 106 14.07 -21.88 7.62
C ALA A 106 14.58 -22.24 9.02
N LYS A 107 13.93 -21.72 10.08
CA LYS A 107 14.39 -21.79 11.47
C LYS A 107 15.85 -21.33 11.60
N SER A 108 16.23 -20.35 10.79
CA SER A 108 17.62 -19.93 10.61
C SER A 108 17.68 -18.54 10.00
N PHE A 109 18.62 -17.70 10.47
CA PHE A 109 18.97 -16.42 9.84
C PHE A 109 19.91 -16.58 8.63
N SER A 110 20.25 -17.82 8.25
CA SER A 110 21.11 -18.08 7.09
C SER A 110 20.32 -17.93 5.78
N ILE A 111 20.75 -17.01 4.92
CA ILE A 111 20.19 -16.85 3.57
C ILE A 111 20.35 -18.14 2.75
N LEU A 112 21.42 -18.90 2.99
CA LEU A 112 21.61 -20.21 2.35
C LEU A 112 20.57 -21.24 2.79
N ALA A 113 20.10 -21.18 4.03
CA ALA A 113 19.02 -22.05 4.51
C ALA A 113 17.67 -21.63 3.88
N VAL A 114 17.39 -20.33 3.87
CA VAL A 114 16.20 -19.74 3.23
C VAL A 114 16.07 -20.15 1.76
N GLN A 115 17.15 -20.04 0.98
CA GLN A 115 17.12 -20.39 -0.45
C GLN A 115 16.92 -21.88 -0.72
N LYS A 116 17.23 -22.75 0.24
CA LYS A 116 17.04 -24.21 0.12
C LYS A 116 15.63 -24.66 0.50
N LEU A 117 14.79 -23.76 1.03
CA LEU A 117 13.42 -24.09 1.38
C LEU A 117 12.62 -24.58 0.17
N ARG A 118 12.04 -25.78 0.31
CA ARG A 118 11.10 -26.34 -0.66
C ARG A 118 9.68 -25.86 -0.42
N ASN A 119 9.31 -25.64 0.84
CA ASN A 119 8.01 -25.13 1.22
C ASN A 119 7.98 -23.61 1.13
N ARG A 120 6.84 -23.08 0.70
CA ARG A 120 6.55 -21.66 0.81
C ARG A 120 6.13 -21.35 2.25
N PRO A 121 6.63 -20.26 2.84
CA PRO A 121 6.17 -19.87 4.16
C PRO A 121 4.75 -19.30 4.12
N PHE A 122 4.19 -19.10 5.30
CA PHE A 122 2.78 -18.80 5.46
C PHE A 122 2.38 -17.40 4.99
N MET A 123 3.24 -16.36 5.09
CA MET A 123 2.88 -15.00 4.62
C MET A 123 2.89 -14.89 3.09
N HIS A 124 3.47 -15.88 2.41
CA HIS A 124 3.37 -16.04 0.96
C HIS A 124 2.05 -16.69 0.49
N ASN A 125 1.12 -16.97 1.41
CA ASN A 125 -0.21 -17.45 1.08
C ASN A 125 -1.16 -16.26 0.82
N ILE A 126 -1.61 -16.11 -0.43
CA ILE A 126 -2.47 -15.00 -0.84
C ILE A 126 -3.82 -15.00 -0.11
N LEU A 127 -4.38 -16.18 0.16
CA LEU A 127 -5.66 -16.27 0.88
C LEU A 127 -5.49 -15.80 2.32
N LEU A 128 -4.39 -16.18 2.97
CA LEU A 128 -4.10 -15.75 4.34
C LEU A 128 -3.92 -14.24 4.42
N MET A 129 -3.06 -13.66 3.56
CA MET A 129 -2.79 -12.23 3.58
C MET A 129 -4.03 -11.41 3.20
N ALA A 130 -4.78 -11.83 2.17
CA ALA A 130 -6.03 -11.17 1.81
C ALA A 130 -7.07 -11.25 2.92
N SER A 131 -7.18 -12.39 3.61
CA SER A 131 -8.10 -12.55 4.75
C SER A 131 -7.69 -11.65 5.92
N LEU A 132 -6.40 -11.58 6.24
CA LEU A 132 -5.89 -10.72 7.31
C LEU A 132 -6.16 -9.24 7.00
N SER A 133 -5.87 -8.80 5.77
CA SER A 133 -6.21 -7.46 5.30
C SER A 133 -7.70 -7.18 5.39
N PHE A 134 -8.55 -8.12 4.95
CA PHE A 134 -10.00 -7.97 5.00
C PHE A 134 -10.52 -7.84 6.43
N VAL A 135 -10.00 -8.65 7.36
CA VAL A 135 -10.33 -8.54 8.79
C VAL A 135 -9.98 -7.14 9.30
N LEU A 136 -8.77 -6.63 9.02
CA LEU A 136 -8.36 -5.29 9.45
C LEU A 136 -9.24 -4.19 8.83
N ILE A 137 -9.63 -4.32 7.57
CA ILE A 137 -10.55 -3.41 6.88
C ILE A 137 -11.95 -3.43 7.54
N CYS A 138 -12.46 -4.61 7.89
CA CYS A 138 -13.80 -4.76 8.44
C CYS A 138 -13.89 -4.52 9.96
N LEU A 139 -12.76 -4.40 10.67
CA LEU A 139 -12.77 -4.16 12.11
C LEU A 139 -13.43 -2.80 12.44
N PRO A 140 -14.51 -2.79 13.24
CA PRO A 140 -15.20 -1.56 13.58
C PRO A 140 -14.34 -0.67 14.48
N ALA A 141 -14.47 0.65 14.33
CA ALA A 141 -13.84 1.69 15.17
C ALA A 141 -14.07 1.54 16.68
N LYS A 142 -15.04 0.72 17.06
CA LYS A 142 -15.53 0.61 18.43
C LYS A 142 -14.57 -0.10 19.39
N LEU A 143 -13.47 -0.67 18.90
CA LEU A 143 -12.44 -1.31 19.72
C LEU A 143 -11.31 -0.36 20.18
N THR A 144 -11.26 0.88 19.67
CA THR A 144 -10.17 1.83 19.99
C THR A 144 -10.55 2.93 20.98
N ASN A 145 -11.78 2.95 21.50
CA ASN A 145 -12.34 4.10 22.26
C ASN A 145 -12.74 3.83 23.72
N ASP A 146 -12.20 2.81 24.39
CA ASP A 146 -12.53 2.56 25.82
C ASP A 146 -11.60 3.27 26.83
N ASN A 147 -10.69 4.14 26.40
CA ASN A 147 -9.78 4.87 27.33
C ASN A 147 -10.00 6.38 27.43
N ASP A 148 -10.97 6.98 26.71
CA ASP A 148 -11.21 8.43 26.73
C ASP A 148 -12.60 8.79 27.31
N THR A 149 -12.99 8.15 28.42
CA THR A 149 -14.04 8.70 29.28
C THR A 149 -13.41 9.57 30.35
N ASN A 150 -13.09 10.82 30.01
CA ASN A 150 -13.11 11.98 30.90
C ASN A 150 -12.72 13.26 30.14
N ASP A 151 -13.48 13.66 29.11
CA ASP A 151 -13.93 15.06 28.97
C ASP A 151 -14.80 15.28 27.72
N ARG A 152 -15.62 16.32 27.75
CA ARG A 152 -16.47 16.84 26.64
C ARG A 152 -17.83 16.20 26.42
N SER A 153 -18.65 16.27 27.46
CA SER A 153 -20.04 16.72 27.28
C SER A 153 -20.06 18.19 26.81
N SER A 154 -20.19 18.45 25.49
CA SER A 154 -20.87 19.63 24.89
C SER A 154 -20.56 19.82 23.39
N THR A 155 -21.02 18.93 22.49
CA THR A 155 -21.11 19.25 21.04
C THR A 155 -21.97 18.26 20.23
N LYS A 156 -22.90 17.54 20.88
CA LYS A 156 -23.51 16.33 20.29
C LYS A 156 -24.72 16.57 19.36
N TYR A 157 -25.08 17.81 19.02
CA TYR A 157 -26.34 18.07 18.30
C TYR A 157 -26.24 18.78 16.94
N HIS A 158 -25.04 19.10 16.42
CA HIS A 158 -24.93 19.76 15.10
C HIS A 158 -24.20 19.01 13.97
N ASN A 159 -23.63 17.84 14.21
CA ASN A 159 -22.86 17.12 13.18
C ASN A 159 -23.58 15.94 12.50
N LYS A 160 -24.91 15.83 12.61
CA LYS A 160 -25.67 14.67 12.11
C LYS A 160 -25.83 14.60 10.58
N ILE A 161 -25.32 15.58 9.83
CA ILE A 161 -25.45 15.63 8.35
C ILE A 161 -24.11 15.33 7.64
N ASN A 162 -22.97 15.36 8.33
CA ASN A 162 -21.66 14.99 7.77
C ASN A 162 -21.25 13.52 8.03
N ASP A 163 -22.08 12.75 8.73
CA ASP A 163 -21.80 11.36 9.16
C ASP A 163 -21.81 10.30 8.02
N ARG A 164 -21.80 10.70 6.75
CA ARG A 164 -21.63 9.78 5.60
C ARG A 164 -20.18 9.70 5.09
N GLN A 165 -19.24 10.43 5.66
CA GLN A 165 -17.83 10.22 5.38
C GLN A 165 -17.29 9.28 6.46
N SER A 166 -17.19 7.98 6.14
CA SER A 166 -16.64 6.99 7.06
C SER A 166 -15.17 7.34 7.27
N HIS A 167 -14.88 8.02 8.39
CA HIS A 167 -13.50 8.30 8.77
C HIS A 167 -12.84 6.96 9.05
N SER A 168 -11.91 6.56 8.18
CA SER A 168 -11.25 5.26 8.31
C SER A 168 -10.50 5.21 9.65
N THR A 169 -10.75 4.14 10.41
CA THR A 169 -9.96 3.87 11.61
C THR A 169 -8.52 3.59 11.20
N ASP A 170 -7.56 3.85 12.10
CA ASP A 170 -6.16 3.54 11.80
C ASP A 170 -5.97 2.05 11.43
N LEU A 171 -6.76 1.14 12.02
CA LEU A 171 -6.76 -0.28 11.67
C LEU A 171 -7.32 -0.56 10.27
N ASN A 172 -8.43 0.07 9.88
CA ASN A 172 -8.98 -0.05 8.53
C ASN A 172 -7.95 0.38 7.49
N ARG A 173 -7.31 1.53 7.72
CA ARG A 173 -6.23 2.06 6.89
C ARG A 173 -5.04 1.11 6.82
N ILE A 174 -4.59 0.56 7.95
CA ILE A 174 -3.55 -0.48 8.00
C ILE A 174 -3.95 -1.70 7.17
N GLY A 175 -5.22 -2.11 7.19
CA GLY A 175 -5.74 -3.22 6.38
C GLY A 175 -5.58 -2.98 4.88
N TRP A 176 -5.86 -1.76 4.40
CA TRP A 176 -5.65 -1.39 3.00
C TRP A 176 -4.17 -1.30 2.62
N LEU A 177 -3.32 -0.76 3.49
CA LEU A 177 -1.87 -0.73 3.29
C LEU A 177 -1.31 -2.15 3.21
N LEU A 178 -1.74 -3.04 4.11
CA LEU A 178 -1.34 -4.45 4.11
C LEU A 178 -1.85 -5.17 2.86
N LEU A 179 -3.06 -4.86 2.38
CA LEU A 179 -3.59 -5.43 1.14
C LEU A 179 -2.71 -5.03 -0.04
N ASN A 180 -2.31 -3.76 -0.11
CA ASN A 180 -1.43 -3.28 -1.16
C ASN A 180 -0.03 -3.92 -1.09
N ALA A 181 0.56 -3.93 0.10
CA ALA A 181 1.86 -4.52 0.35
C ALA A 181 1.88 -6.01 -0.01
N SER A 182 0.92 -6.79 0.50
CA SER A 182 0.83 -8.22 0.23
C SER A 182 0.53 -8.52 -1.23
N PHE A 183 -0.43 -7.83 -1.87
CA PHE A 183 -0.75 -8.10 -3.27
C PHE A 183 0.44 -7.82 -4.20
N THR A 184 1.10 -6.67 -4.05
CA THR A 184 2.27 -6.31 -4.88
C THR A 184 3.44 -7.27 -4.63
N HIS A 185 3.68 -7.65 -3.37
CA HIS A 185 4.69 -8.64 -2.99
C HIS A 185 4.45 -10.00 -3.63
N LEU A 186 3.25 -10.54 -3.42
CA LEU A 186 2.84 -11.86 -3.91
C LEU A 186 2.80 -11.90 -5.43
N THR A 187 2.38 -10.82 -6.09
CA THR A 187 2.38 -10.69 -7.55
C THR A 187 3.80 -10.73 -8.09
N ARG A 188 4.76 -10.04 -7.46
CA ARG A 188 6.18 -10.13 -7.82
C ARG A 188 6.74 -11.55 -7.61
N ASP A 189 6.45 -12.18 -6.48
CA ASP A 189 6.94 -13.53 -6.22
C ASP A 189 6.31 -14.58 -7.17
N SER A 190 5.08 -14.34 -7.62
CA SER A 190 4.38 -15.21 -8.57
C SER A 190 5.05 -15.35 -9.93
N LEU A 191 5.90 -14.39 -10.33
CA LEU A 191 6.73 -14.50 -11.53
C LEU A 191 7.69 -15.69 -11.45
N ARG A 192 8.19 -16.01 -10.25
CA ARG A 192 9.20 -17.06 -10.05
C ARG A 192 8.57 -18.42 -9.76
N ARG A 193 7.46 -18.43 -9.02
CA ARG A 193 6.95 -19.65 -8.40
C ARG A 193 5.41 -19.77 -8.46
N GLY A 194 4.68 -18.83 -9.05
CA GLY A 194 3.21 -18.79 -9.06
C GLY A 194 2.57 -18.24 -7.77
N PHE A 195 1.25 -18.21 -7.67
CA PHE A 195 0.55 -17.89 -6.42
C PHE A 195 0.40 -19.13 -5.53
N CYS A 196 0.46 -18.93 -4.22
CA CYS A 196 0.23 -19.96 -3.23
C CYS A 196 -1.12 -19.73 -2.56
N LEU A 197 -2.07 -20.65 -2.74
CA LEU A 197 -3.39 -20.66 -2.12
C LEU A 197 -3.54 -21.89 -1.22
N ARG A 198 -2.50 -22.29 -0.49
CA ARG A 198 -2.58 -23.46 0.41
C ARG A 198 -3.74 -23.31 1.41
N PRO A 199 -4.47 -24.39 1.74
CA PRO A 199 -4.27 -25.77 1.28
C PRO A 199 -4.88 -26.10 -0.09
N ILE A 200 -5.49 -25.13 -0.78
CA ILE A 200 -6.31 -25.37 -1.98
C ILE A 200 -5.45 -25.68 -3.21
N ILE A 201 -4.58 -24.74 -3.62
CA ILE A 201 -3.83 -24.88 -4.88
C ILE A 201 -2.54 -24.04 -4.90
N GLU A 202 -1.54 -24.47 -5.66
CA GLU A 202 -0.43 -23.63 -6.10
C GLU A 202 -0.56 -23.41 -7.61
N THR A 203 -0.48 -22.16 -8.07
CA THR A 203 -0.65 -21.86 -9.50
C THR A 203 0.67 -21.98 -10.25
N LEU A 204 0.59 -22.05 -11.58
CA LEU A 204 1.76 -21.89 -12.45
C LEU A 204 2.34 -20.47 -12.32
N ARG A 205 3.60 -20.31 -12.78
CA ARG A 205 4.28 -19.02 -12.85
C ARG A 205 3.45 -18.04 -13.66
N LEU A 206 3.34 -16.81 -13.16
CA LEU A 206 2.55 -15.78 -13.81
C LEU A 206 3.25 -15.33 -15.12
N PRO A 207 2.55 -15.26 -16.26
CA PRO A 207 3.09 -14.63 -17.45
C PRO A 207 3.41 -13.16 -17.19
N LYS A 208 4.53 -12.67 -17.73
CA LYS A 208 4.99 -11.28 -17.49
C LYS A 208 3.95 -10.24 -17.91
N SER A 209 3.24 -10.48 -19.01
CA SER A 209 2.15 -9.61 -19.45
C SER A 209 1.06 -9.45 -18.39
N VAL A 210 0.66 -10.57 -17.76
CA VAL A 210 -0.34 -10.56 -16.68
C VAL A 210 0.19 -9.82 -15.46
N TYR A 211 1.45 -10.02 -15.09
CA TYR A 211 2.11 -9.28 -14.00
C TYR A 211 2.06 -7.75 -14.22
N TYR A 212 2.44 -7.26 -15.40
CA TYR A 212 2.42 -5.83 -15.69
C TYR A 212 1.00 -5.25 -15.72
N VAL A 213 0.05 -5.99 -16.28
CA VAL A 213 -1.36 -5.58 -16.31
C VAL A 213 -1.95 -5.53 -14.91
N GLN A 214 -1.71 -6.54 -14.07
CA GLN A 214 -2.18 -6.58 -12.69
C GLN A 214 -1.69 -5.37 -11.92
N PHE A 215 -0.39 -5.03 -12.00
CA PHE A 215 0.14 -3.86 -11.32
C PHE A 215 -0.45 -2.55 -11.85
N ALA A 216 -0.66 -2.42 -13.16
CA ALA A 216 -1.27 -1.23 -13.75
C ALA A 216 -2.73 -1.03 -13.33
N LEU A 217 -3.47 -2.11 -13.12
CA LEU A 217 -4.89 -2.07 -12.76
C LEU A 217 -5.12 -2.01 -11.25
N PHE A 218 -4.20 -2.52 -10.44
CA PHE A 218 -4.43 -2.72 -9.02
C PHE A 218 -4.65 -1.43 -8.21
N PRO A 219 -3.86 -0.36 -8.37
CA PRO A 219 -4.15 0.93 -7.71
C PRO A 219 -5.53 1.48 -8.08
N LYS A 220 -5.96 1.33 -9.34
CA LYS A 220 -7.29 1.74 -9.80
C LYS A 220 -8.40 0.88 -9.20
N LEU A 221 -8.15 -0.42 -9.03
CA LEU A 221 -9.08 -1.32 -8.36
C LEU A 221 -9.26 -0.93 -6.89
N ILE A 222 -8.17 -0.67 -6.16
CA ILE A 222 -8.26 -0.18 -4.77
C ILE A 222 -8.99 1.16 -4.73
N ASP A 223 -8.69 2.10 -5.63
CA ASP A 223 -9.37 3.39 -5.69
C ASP A 223 -10.88 3.23 -5.89
N SER A 224 -11.29 2.39 -6.85
CA SER A 224 -12.70 2.08 -7.11
C SER A 224 -13.39 1.41 -5.91
N LEU A 225 -12.73 0.47 -5.25
CA LEU A 225 -13.29 -0.22 -4.07
C LEU A 225 -13.44 0.74 -2.89
N THR A 226 -12.42 1.54 -2.61
CA THR A 226 -12.47 2.52 -1.52
C THR A 226 -13.50 3.60 -1.77
N ASN A 227 -13.69 4.04 -3.03
CA ASN A 227 -14.80 4.94 -3.40
C ASN A 227 -16.17 4.28 -3.24
N TYR A 228 -16.31 3.01 -3.64
CA TYR A 228 -17.56 2.25 -3.47
C TYR A 228 -17.97 2.13 -1.99
N PHE A 229 -17.00 1.92 -1.10
CA PHE A 229 -17.22 1.85 0.35
C PHE A 229 -17.16 3.22 1.06
N ALA A 230 -17.07 4.33 0.33
CA ALA A 230 -16.95 5.68 0.87
C ALA A 230 -15.83 5.83 1.93
N ILE A 231 -14.70 5.17 1.69
CA ILE A 231 -13.51 5.21 2.54
C ILE A 231 -12.66 6.41 2.15
N ASP A 232 -12.44 7.30 3.11
CA ASP A 232 -11.49 8.40 2.99
C ASP A 232 -10.25 8.15 3.84
N PHE A 233 -9.08 8.30 3.23
CA PHE A 233 -7.78 8.20 3.88
C PHE A 233 -7.25 9.55 4.38
N ASP A 234 -8.03 10.63 4.24
CA ASP A 234 -7.72 11.94 4.80
C ASP A 234 -6.43 12.55 4.19
N TYR A 235 -6.24 12.35 2.88
CA TYR A 235 -5.10 12.93 2.16
C TYR A 235 -5.32 14.38 1.74
N SER A 236 -6.58 14.81 1.65
CA SER A 236 -6.96 16.21 1.45
C SER A 236 -8.01 16.58 2.49
N GLN A 237 -7.72 17.62 3.28
CA GLN A 237 -8.76 18.29 4.05
C GLN A 237 -8.98 19.66 3.45
N LYS A 238 -10.26 20.02 3.31
CA LYS A 238 -10.67 21.41 3.23
C LYS A 238 -10.51 21.98 4.62
N THR A 239 -9.60 22.94 4.81
CA THR A 239 -9.61 23.72 6.04
C THR A 239 -10.88 24.56 6.04
N ASP A 240 -11.77 24.36 7.02
CA ASP A 240 -12.97 25.17 7.23
C ASP A 240 -12.65 26.67 7.49
N SER A 241 -11.36 27.02 7.62
CA SER A 241 -10.88 28.40 7.81
C SER A 241 -10.92 29.29 6.57
N ASP A 242 -11.34 28.78 5.40
CA ASP A 242 -11.51 29.61 4.20
C ASP A 242 -12.87 30.34 4.16
N HIS A 243 -13.70 30.20 5.20
CA HIS A 243 -14.68 31.24 5.56
C HIS A 243 -13.99 32.37 6.35
N PHE A 244 -13.04 33.05 5.71
CA PHE A 244 -12.78 34.43 6.06
C PHE A 244 -13.97 35.23 5.50
N ASP A 245 -14.94 35.47 6.37
CA ASP A 245 -15.95 36.51 6.16
C ASP A 245 -15.15 37.78 5.87
N PHE A 246 -15.19 38.24 4.62
CA PHE A 246 -14.79 39.60 4.31
C PHE A 246 -15.86 40.47 4.95
N ASP A 247 -15.63 40.83 6.21
CA ASP A 247 -16.43 41.84 6.90
C ASP A 247 -16.31 43.12 6.07
N GLU A 248 -17.36 43.39 5.30
CA GLU A 248 -17.54 44.53 4.40
C GLU A 248 -17.78 45.81 5.23
N LYS A 249 -16.90 46.08 6.19
CA LYS A 249 -17.00 47.22 7.12
C LYS A 249 -15.66 47.88 7.42
N THR A 250 -14.94 48.27 6.37
CA THR A 250 -14.01 49.40 6.48
C THR A 250 -13.93 50.19 5.17
N ILE A 251 -15.05 50.79 4.78
CA ILE A 251 -15.05 52.03 3.98
C ILE A 251 -15.92 53.02 4.73
N VAL A 252 -15.30 53.80 5.61
CA VAL A 252 -15.60 55.22 5.88
C VAL A 252 -14.29 55.91 6.23
#